data_AF-A0A9E6AJL5-F1
#
_entry.id   AF-A0A9E6AJL5-F1
#
_cell.length_a   1.000
_cell.length_b   1.000
_cell.length_c   1.000
_cell.angle_alpha   90.00
_cell.angle_beta   90.00
_cell.angle_gamma   90.00
#
_symmetry.space_group_name_H-M   'P 1'
#
loop_
_entity.id
_entity.type
_entity.pdbx_description
1 polymer ?
#
loop_
_entity_poly.entity_id
_entity_poly.type
_entity_poly.pdbx_seq_one_letter_code
_entity_poly.pdbx_strand_id
1 'polypeptide(L)'
;MSERPNFRELWLKQITGLTGAALVVFWGFYSVDHFWTGADADWAASDPLSRYLMFDADRLTDAVSSLAGVIAAVFGIVITVVSIIVQLSANRYTGVTRMFFQDRLNNSVMAYYIIVCVCGVWLSASLQGDYVPRAALLAMLMMTTVGLVLMAPYFAYVFWFLEPMNIIIRIRRQALTIIGGAATELSPGSRNDDQATVLTAMEELTDITSNSISGRDKIIASGSVDALKDLAIGYLDVKSTLPDIWFEVGEGIARNPDFVAMDSESLTDLVTRRSWVEWKVMRQYLGIYNEALSTMRDINYLIAIDTRYIGEAAVKAGDKELISLVFRFMNSYLRATLNAKDVRTAYNVLNQYRLLIEAMLNNGNGAAALEGVKHMKYYGHVSFDMKLTFVTETAAFDVAAICELAHELGAVEELEMLAEFLELDRPLLVRSQEKGLLGVRKAQVKLAAYYLLNDDEAKALMIFDDMKNEPRERLYAIRQQLEGVESKDFWEIIDRGRNFEFMPAEQRECMNVFFGWMEIESRPSAPPGAH
;
A
#
# COMPACT_ATOMS: atom_id res chain seq x y z
N MET A 1 -11.44 1.08 0.50
CA MET A 1 -12.44 0.34 -0.30
C MET A 1 -13.38 1.34 -0.96
N SER A 2 -13.08 1.80 -2.18
CA SER A 2 -14.13 2.35 -3.04
C SER A 2 -14.74 1.15 -3.78
N GLU A 3 -15.94 0.76 -3.38
CA GLU A 3 -16.75 -0.16 -4.17
C GLU A 3 -16.84 0.40 -5.60
N ARG A 4 -16.78 -0.48 -6.61
CA ARG A 4 -17.13 -0.06 -7.97
C ARG A 4 -18.49 0.63 -7.86
N PRO A 5 -18.62 1.92 -8.19
CA PRO A 5 -19.92 2.57 -8.15
C PRO A 5 -20.85 1.70 -8.99
N ASN A 6 -21.93 1.19 -8.38
CA ASN A 6 -22.79 0.20 -8.99
C ASN A 6 -23.26 0.74 -10.34
N PHE A 7 -22.66 0.25 -11.43
CA PHE A 7 -22.78 0.82 -12.77
C PHE A 7 -24.25 0.94 -13.16
N ARG A 8 -25.05 -0.03 -12.72
CA ARG A 8 -26.49 -0.09 -12.96
C ARG A 8 -27.31 0.90 -12.15
N GLU A 9 -26.91 1.27 -10.94
CA GLU A 9 -27.74 2.13 -10.08
C GLU A 9 -27.44 3.62 -10.21
N LEU A 10 -26.18 4.01 -10.41
CA LEU A 10 -25.85 5.43 -10.52
C LEU A 10 -26.02 5.94 -11.96
N TRP A 11 -25.57 5.16 -12.94
CA TRP A 11 -25.40 5.63 -14.32
C TRP A 11 -26.62 5.37 -15.20
N LEU A 12 -27.28 4.22 -15.03
CA LEU A 12 -28.55 3.96 -15.72
C LEU A 12 -29.61 4.99 -15.31
N LYS A 13 -29.62 5.42 -14.04
CA LYS A 13 -30.51 6.48 -13.54
C LYS A 13 -30.19 7.83 -14.18
N GLN A 14 -28.92 8.18 -14.37
CA GLN A 14 -28.54 9.41 -15.06
C GLN A 14 -28.93 9.38 -16.54
N ILE A 15 -28.66 8.28 -17.25
CA ILE A 15 -29.03 8.13 -18.66
C ILE A 15 -30.55 8.18 -18.82
N THR A 16 -31.29 7.35 -18.07
CA THR A 16 -32.76 7.31 -18.14
C THR A 16 -33.39 8.63 -17.68
N GLY A 17 -32.82 9.30 -16.66
CA GLY A 17 -33.28 10.59 -16.20
C GLY A 17 -33.07 11.70 -17.23
N LEU A 18 -31.89 11.78 -17.84
CA LEU A 18 -31.56 12.79 -18.86
C LEU A 18 -32.35 12.55 -20.15
N THR A 19 -32.38 11.31 -20.65
CA THR A 19 -33.19 10.95 -21.83
C THR A 19 -34.67 11.17 -21.55
N GLY A 20 -35.16 10.74 -20.39
CA GLY A 20 -36.55 10.93 -19.99
C GLY A 20 -36.92 12.40 -19.89
N ALA A 21 -36.11 13.23 -19.24
CA ALA A 21 -36.34 14.67 -19.13
C ALA A 21 -36.34 15.34 -20.52
N ALA A 22 -35.38 15.01 -21.39
CA ALA A 22 -35.31 15.55 -22.74
C ALA A 22 -36.55 15.17 -23.58
N LEU A 23 -36.98 13.91 -23.50
CA LEU A 23 -38.18 13.44 -24.19
C LEU A 23 -39.45 14.09 -23.62
N VAL A 24 -39.58 14.21 -22.30
CA VAL A 24 -40.74 14.87 -21.67
C VAL A 24 -40.83 16.33 -22.08
N VAL A 25 -39.71 17.06 -22.09
CA VAL A 25 -39.67 18.46 -22.54
C VAL A 25 -40.08 18.56 -24.02
N PHE A 26 -39.49 17.73 -24.88
CA PHE A 26 -39.82 17.73 -26.30
C PHE A 26 -41.30 17.42 -26.56
N TRP A 27 -41.80 16.30 -26.02
CA TRP A 27 -43.19 15.88 -26.20
C TRP A 27 -44.17 16.85 -25.55
N GLY A 28 -43.80 17.50 -24.44
CA GLY A 28 -44.59 18.55 -23.80
C GLY A 28 -44.82 19.73 -24.74
N PHE A 29 -43.76 20.30 -25.29
CA PHE A 29 -43.87 21.41 -26.26
C PHE A 29 -44.53 20.96 -27.58
N TYR A 30 -44.19 19.79 -28.10
CA TYR A 30 -44.79 19.27 -29.33
C TYR A 30 -46.31 19.06 -29.18
N SER A 31 -46.77 18.59 -28.02
CA SER A 31 -48.20 18.43 -27.74
C SER A 31 -48.90 19.79 -27.64
N VAL A 32 -48.28 20.78 -27.00
CA VAL A 32 -48.77 22.17 -26.97
C VAL A 32 -48.92 22.69 -28.40
N ASP A 33 -47.92 22.46 -29.26
CA ASP A 33 -47.99 22.92 -30.64
C ASP A 33 -49.10 22.21 -31.44
N HIS A 34 -49.24 20.89 -31.27
CA HIS A 34 -50.28 20.12 -31.93
C HIS A 34 -51.69 20.57 -31.54
N PHE A 35 -51.93 20.84 -30.25
CA PHE A 35 -53.26 21.16 -29.73
C PHE A 35 -53.60 22.65 -29.77
N TRP A 36 -52.63 23.56 -29.67
CA TRP A 36 -52.89 25.00 -29.50
C TRP A 36 -52.35 25.91 -30.61
N THR A 37 -51.26 25.58 -31.30
CA THR A 37 -50.60 26.53 -32.22
C THR A 37 -50.65 26.12 -33.70
N GLY A 38 -50.68 24.81 -34.01
CA GLY A 38 -50.48 24.27 -35.36
C GLY A 38 -51.59 23.34 -35.86
N ALA A 39 -52.81 23.47 -35.36
CA ALA A 39 -53.94 22.65 -35.78
C ALA A 39 -54.62 23.21 -37.04
N ASP A 40 -54.23 22.73 -38.22
CA ASP A 40 -55.17 22.69 -39.35
C ASP A 40 -56.33 21.75 -38.97
N ALA A 41 -57.57 22.16 -39.28
CA ALA A 41 -58.79 21.52 -38.80
C ALA A 41 -58.92 20.02 -39.12
N ASP A 42 -58.24 19.54 -40.17
CA ASP A 42 -58.26 18.14 -40.60
C ASP A 42 -57.44 17.19 -39.70
N TRP A 43 -56.47 17.72 -38.94
CA TRP A 43 -55.53 16.89 -38.15
C TRP A 43 -55.70 17.02 -36.64
N ALA A 44 -56.54 17.96 -36.17
CA ALA A 44 -56.85 18.13 -34.76
C ALA A 44 -57.43 16.87 -34.09
N ALA A 45 -57.98 15.94 -34.89
CA ALA A 45 -58.52 14.65 -34.43
C ALA A 45 -57.50 13.50 -34.40
N SER A 46 -56.27 13.69 -34.91
CA SER A 46 -55.22 12.67 -34.92
C SER A 46 -54.36 12.70 -33.65
N ASP A 47 -53.96 11.53 -33.16
CA ASP A 47 -53.08 11.38 -31.99
C ASP A 47 -51.70 12.02 -32.27
N PRO A 48 -51.10 12.85 -31.38
CA PRO A 48 -49.83 13.53 -31.62
C PRO A 48 -48.70 12.60 -32.06
N LEU A 49 -48.65 11.37 -31.55
CA LEU A 49 -47.67 10.36 -31.94
C LEU A 49 -47.81 9.97 -33.42
N SER A 50 -49.04 9.80 -33.89
CA SER A 50 -49.33 9.44 -35.28
C SER A 50 -48.89 10.54 -36.24
N ARG A 51 -49.07 11.81 -35.87
CA ARG A 51 -48.62 12.97 -36.64
C ARG A 51 -47.09 13.05 -36.71
N TYR A 52 -46.39 12.78 -35.60
CA TYR A 52 -44.93 12.80 -35.56
C TYR A 52 -44.29 11.70 -36.44
N LEU A 53 -44.94 10.53 -36.55
CA LEU A 53 -44.44 9.40 -37.35
C LEU A 53 -44.72 9.51 -38.86
N MET A 54 -45.45 10.55 -39.29
CA MET A 54 -45.71 10.84 -40.71
C MET A 54 -44.57 11.68 -41.31
N PHE A 55 -43.51 10.97 -41.66
CA PHE A 55 -42.30 11.49 -42.28
C PHE A 55 -42.51 11.78 -43.79
N ASP A 56 -42.31 13.03 -44.20
CA ASP A 56 -42.37 13.50 -45.60
C ASP A 56 -40.98 13.48 -46.27
N ALA A 57 -40.84 12.72 -47.36
CA ALA A 57 -39.56 12.42 -48.01
C ALA A 57 -38.83 13.69 -48.48
N ASP A 58 -39.57 14.64 -49.04
CA ASP A 58 -39.01 15.87 -49.62
C ASP A 58 -38.41 16.82 -48.57
N ARG A 59 -38.80 16.68 -47.30
CA ARG A 59 -38.39 17.56 -46.19
C ARG A 59 -37.38 16.93 -45.23
N LEU A 60 -37.00 15.67 -45.42
CA LEU A 60 -36.17 14.91 -44.48
C LEU A 60 -34.69 14.84 -44.84
N THR A 61 -34.34 15.06 -46.10
CA THR A 61 -32.97 14.89 -46.61
C THR A 61 -31.95 15.70 -45.81
N ASP A 62 -32.24 16.98 -45.56
CA ASP A 62 -31.35 17.86 -44.81
C ASP A 62 -31.27 17.47 -43.33
N ALA A 63 -32.38 17.07 -42.72
CA ALA A 63 -32.44 16.67 -41.31
C ALA A 63 -31.66 15.37 -41.04
N VAL A 64 -31.75 14.39 -41.93
CA VAL A 64 -31.02 13.11 -41.82
C VAL A 64 -29.52 13.31 -42.01
N SER A 65 -29.13 14.13 -43.00
CA SER A 65 -27.72 14.49 -43.19
C SER A 65 -27.16 15.22 -41.97
N SER A 66 -27.94 16.14 -41.38
CA SER A 66 -27.59 16.83 -40.15
C SER A 66 -27.41 15.88 -38.96
N LEU A 67 -28.28 14.88 -38.78
CA LEU A 67 -28.16 13.88 -37.71
C LEU A 67 -26.85 13.10 -37.79
N ALA A 68 -26.46 12.66 -39.00
CA ALA A 68 -25.18 12.00 -39.22
C ALA A 68 -23.99 12.93 -38.89
N GLY A 69 -24.09 14.20 -39.26
CA GLY A 69 -23.09 15.22 -38.91
C GLY A 69 -22.97 15.45 -37.39
N VAL A 70 -24.09 15.55 -36.68
CA VAL A 70 -24.13 15.76 -35.22
C VAL A 70 -23.47 14.60 -34.48
N ILE A 71 -23.81 13.35 -34.81
CA ILE A 71 -23.21 12.19 -34.12
C ILE A 71 -21.70 12.09 -34.40
N ALA A 72 -21.27 12.37 -35.63
CA ALA A 72 -19.85 12.40 -35.98
C ALA A 72 -19.09 13.50 -35.24
N ALA A 73 -19.69 14.69 -35.09
CA ALA A 73 -19.12 15.78 -34.32
C ALA A 73 -18.98 15.42 -32.84
N VAL A 74 -20.01 14.81 -32.24
CA VAL A 74 -19.97 14.36 -30.84
C VAL A 74 -18.96 13.24 -30.63
N PHE A 75 -18.86 12.29 -31.56
CA PHE A 75 -17.81 11.28 -31.52
C PHE A 75 -16.41 11.91 -31.56
N GLY A 76 -16.22 12.93 -32.41
CA GLY A 76 -14.99 13.73 -32.45
C GLY A 76 -14.66 14.38 -31.10
N ILE A 77 -15.63 15.05 -30.47
CA ILE A 77 -15.48 15.64 -29.14
C ILE A 77 -15.09 14.58 -28.10
N VAL A 78 -15.78 13.43 -28.12
CA VAL A 78 -15.51 12.33 -27.20
C VAL A 78 -14.09 11.81 -27.34
N ILE A 79 -13.64 11.54 -28.58
CA ILE A 79 -12.27 11.11 -28.85
C ILE A 79 -11.27 12.15 -28.37
N THR A 80 -11.48 13.44 -28.66
CA THR A 80 -10.54 14.50 -28.30
C THR A 80 -10.41 14.63 -26.78
N VAL A 81 -11.53 14.72 -26.06
CA VAL A 81 -11.52 14.83 -24.59
C VAL A 81 -10.85 13.62 -23.96
N VAL A 82 -11.25 12.41 -24.37
CA VAL A 82 -10.67 11.18 -23.82
C VAL A 82 -9.19 11.04 -24.15
N SER A 83 -8.77 11.37 -25.37
CA SER A 83 -7.36 11.33 -25.76
C SER A 83 -6.52 12.28 -24.90
N ILE A 84 -7.01 13.50 -24.62
CA ILE A 84 -6.32 14.45 -23.75
C ILE A 84 -6.18 13.88 -22.34
N ILE A 85 -7.25 13.37 -21.73
CA ILE A 85 -7.21 12.87 -20.35
C ILE A 85 -6.30 11.64 -20.26
N VAL A 86 -6.38 10.71 -21.23
CA VAL A 86 -5.51 9.53 -21.31
C VAL A 86 -4.05 9.94 -21.46
N GLN A 87 -3.73 10.91 -22.33
CA GLN A 87 -2.35 11.40 -22.50
C GLN A 87 -1.79 12.03 -21.22
N LEU A 88 -2.58 12.89 -20.56
CA LEU A 88 -2.19 13.52 -19.29
C LEU A 88 -1.92 12.46 -18.20
N SER A 89 -2.76 11.42 -18.16
CA SER A 89 -2.62 10.33 -17.20
C SER A 89 -1.43 9.43 -17.53
N ALA A 90 -1.24 9.08 -18.81
CA ALA A 90 -0.15 8.22 -19.27
C ALA A 90 1.23 8.87 -19.11
N ASN A 91 1.32 10.19 -19.17
CA ASN A 91 2.57 10.91 -18.83
C ASN A 91 2.93 10.79 -17.34
N ARG A 92 1.95 10.55 -16.47
CA ARG A 92 2.15 10.48 -15.01
C ARG A 92 2.20 9.04 -14.49
N TYR A 93 1.50 8.12 -15.16
CA TYR A 93 1.30 6.74 -14.72
C TYR A 93 1.55 5.76 -15.87
N THR A 94 2.52 4.86 -15.68
CA THR A 94 2.87 3.81 -16.64
C THR A 94 1.67 2.87 -16.88
N GLY A 95 1.57 2.31 -18.09
CA GLY A 95 0.57 1.27 -18.40
C GLY A 95 -0.85 1.78 -18.71
N VAL A 96 -1.19 3.03 -18.40
CA VAL A 96 -2.54 3.61 -18.56
C VAL A 96 -3.09 3.46 -19.99
N THR A 97 -2.27 3.77 -21.01
CA THR A 97 -2.71 3.66 -22.41
C THR A 97 -3.13 2.24 -22.75
N ARG A 98 -2.34 1.23 -22.33
CA ARG A 98 -2.66 -0.18 -22.55
C ARG A 98 -3.94 -0.57 -21.83
N MET A 99 -4.09 -0.18 -20.57
CA MET A 99 -5.30 -0.44 -19.79
C MET A 99 -6.54 0.17 -20.42
N PHE A 100 -6.42 1.39 -20.95
CA PHE A 100 -7.53 2.09 -21.60
C PHE A 100 -8.06 1.30 -22.81
N PHE A 101 -7.17 0.82 -23.69
CA PHE A 101 -7.55 0.05 -24.88
C PHE A 101 -7.95 -1.40 -24.59
N GLN A 102 -7.54 -1.96 -23.45
CA GLN A 102 -7.97 -3.30 -23.03
C GLN A 102 -9.34 -3.29 -22.32
N ASP A 103 -9.82 -2.12 -21.91
CA ASP A 103 -11.08 -2.00 -21.20
C ASP A 103 -12.29 -2.22 -22.12
N ARG A 104 -13.15 -3.16 -21.71
CA ARG A 104 -14.33 -3.56 -22.51
C ARG A 104 -15.33 -2.41 -22.66
N LEU A 105 -15.47 -1.53 -21.66
CA LEU A 105 -16.44 -0.44 -21.74
C LEU A 105 -15.97 0.64 -22.70
N ASN A 106 -14.69 1.05 -22.62
CA ASN A 106 -14.09 1.99 -23.57
C ASN A 106 -14.25 1.52 -25.01
N ASN A 107 -13.89 0.25 -25.28
CA ASN A 107 -14.04 -0.34 -26.61
C ASN A 107 -15.50 -0.40 -27.06
N SER A 108 -16.43 -0.72 -26.15
CA SER A 108 -17.87 -0.78 -26.48
C SER A 108 -18.44 0.60 -26.82
N VAL A 109 -18.08 1.65 -26.09
CA VAL A 109 -18.54 3.02 -26.36
C VAL A 109 -17.97 3.53 -27.67
N MET A 110 -16.68 3.27 -27.95
CA MET A 110 -16.07 3.66 -29.21
C MET A 110 -16.69 2.92 -30.40
N ALA A 111 -16.91 1.60 -30.27
CA ALA A 111 -17.60 0.81 -31.29
C ALA A 111 -19.04 1.31 -31.52
N TYR A 112 -19.76 1.67 -30.45
CA TYR A 112 -21.10 2.25 -30.53
C TYR A 112 -21.13 3.49 -31.43
N TYR A 113 -20.29 4.50 -31.15
CA TYR A 113 -20.26 5.71 -31.97
C TYR A 113 -19.87 5.45 -33.42
N ILE A 114 -18.91 4.55 -33.67
CA ILE A 114 -18.51 4.17 -35.04
C ILE A 114 -19.69 3.54 -35.79
N ILE A 115 -20.41 2.61 -35.17
CA ILE A 115 -21.57 1.94 -35.77
C ILE A 115 -22.65 2.97 -36.09
N VAL A 116 -22.97 3.87 -35.17
CA VAL A 116 -24.02 4.89 -35.35
C VAL A 116 -23.64 5.87 -36.47
N CYS A 117 -22.38 6.29 -36.56
CA CYS A 117 -21.87 7.11 -37.66
C CYS A 117 -22.01 6.40 -39.02
N VAL A 118 -21.62 5.13 -39.11
CA VAL A 118 -21.76 4.34 -40.33
C VAL A 118 -23.23 4.19 -40.71
N CYS A 119 -24.11 3.85 -39.75
CA CYS A 119 -25.55 3.78 -39.97
C CYS A 119 -26.13 5.12 -40.48
N GLY A 120 -25.68 6.26 -39.94
CA GLY A 120 -26.10 7.59 -40.39
C GLY A 120 -25.73 7.86 -41.86
N VAL A 121 -24.52 7.48 -42.28
CA VAL A 121 -24.08 7.61 -43.68
C VAL A 121 -24.92 6.73 -44.61
N TRP A 122 -25.13 5.46 -44.24
CA TRP A 122 -25.96 4.55 -45.04
C TRP A 122 -27.42 5.01 -45.10
N LEU A 123 -27.98 5.54 -44.01
CA LEU A 123 -29.32 6.09 -43.99
C LEU A 123 -29.44 7.29 -44.93
N SER A 124 -28.46 8.20 -44.89
CA SER A 124 -28.41 9.36 -45.80
C SER A 124 -28.33 8.95 -47.27
N ALA A 125 -27.62 7.86 -47.59
CA ALA A 125 -27.54 7.34 -48.96
C ALA A 125 -28.80 6.57 -49.40
N SER A 126 -29.62 6.11 -48.45
CA SER A 126 -30.83 5.30 -48.71
C SER A 126 -32.09 6.12 -48.96
N LEU A 127 -32.06 7.43 -48.72
CA LEU A 127 -33.18 8.33 -48.96
C LEU A 127 -33.36 8.51 -50.48
N GLN A 128 -34.49 8.03 -50.99
CA GLN A 128 -34.93 8.21 -52.38
C GLN A 128 -36.21 9.04 -52.36
N GLY A 129 -36.48 9.80 -53.44
CA GLY A 129 -37.60 10.76 -53.49
C GLY A 129 -38.96 10.19 -53.07
N ASP A 130 -39.23 8.91 -53.37
CA ASP A 130 -40.51 8.27 -53.05
C ASP A 130 -40.46 7.33 -51.82
N TYR A 131 -39.28 7.11 -51.21
CA TYR A 131 -39.10 6.10 -50.17
C TYR A 131 -38.32 6.61 -48.96
N VAL A 132 -39.00 6.62 -47.80
CA VAL A 132 -38.41 6.90 -46.50
C VAL A 132 -38.34 5.61 -45.68
N PRO A 133 -37.15 5.10 -45.34
CA PRO A 133 -37.01 3.93 -44.47
C PRO A 133 -37.32 4.30 -43.01
N ARG A 134 -38.61 4.40 -42.67
CA ARG A 134 -39.11 4.89 -41.37
C ARG A 134 -38.51 4.16 -40.16
N ALA A 135 -38.36 2.84 -40.25
CA ALA A 135 -37.76 2.06 -39.18
C ALA A 135 -36.29 2.40 -38.95
N ALA A 136 -35.51 2.61 -40.02
CA ALA A 136 -34.12 2.99 -39.95
C ALA A 136 -33.95 4.44 -39.44
N LEU A 137 -34.84 5.35 -39.87
CA LEU A 137 -34.89 6.72 -39.38
C LEU A 137 -35.17 6.79 -37.87
N LEU A 138 -36.18 6.04 -37.39
CA LEU A 138 -36.50 5.95 -35.96
C LEU A 138 -35.37 5.32 -35.16
N ALA A 139 -34.78 4.24 -35.67
CA ALA A 139 -33.60 3.63 -35.04
C ALA A 139 -32.44 4.62 -34.95
N MET A 140 -32.19 5.39 -36.01
CA MET A 140 -31.13 6.39 -36.03
C MET A 140 -31.41 7.56 -35.06
N LEU A 141 -32.65 8.04 -34.97
CA LEU A 141 -33.04 9.04 -33.99
C LEU A 141 -32.78 8.54 -32.57
N MET A 142 -33.24 7.32 -32.24
CA MET A 142 -33.00 6.72 -30.92
C MET A 142 -31.51 6.54 -30.63
N MET A 143 -30.74 6.02 -31.58
CA MET A 143 -29.29 5.85 -31.44
C MET A 143 -28.56 7.19 -31.28
N THR A 144 -28.99 8.24 -31.99
CA THR A 144 -28.43 9.58 -31.83
C THR A 144 -28.73 10.13 -30.44
N THR A 145 -29.98 10.04 -29.97
CA THR A 145 -30.37 10.50 -28.64
C THR A 145 -29.59 9.77 -27.55
N VAL A 146 -29.46 8.44 -27.65
CA VAL A 146 -28.65 7.66 -26.71
C VAL A 146 -27.19 8.07 -26.79
N GLY A 147 -26.62 8.29 -27.98
CA GLY A 147 -25.24 8.76 -28.14
C GLY A 147 -25.00 10.10 -27.46
N LEU A 148 -25.88 11.08 -27.67
CA LEU A 148 -25.79 12.40 -27.03
C LEU A 148 -25.82 12.29 -25.49
N VAL A 149 -26.75 11.51 -24.95
CA VAL A 149 -26.88 11.34 -23.49
C VAL A 149 -25.75 10.49 -22.91
N LEU A 150 -25.18 9.54 -23.67
CA LEU A 150 -24.08 8.68 -23.25
C LEU A 150 -22.76 9.45 -23.05
N MET A 151 -22.61 10.64 -23.64
CA MET A 151 -21.39 11.45 -23.52
C MET A 151 -21.03 11.77 -22.05
N ALA A 152 -21.96 12.36 -21.30
CA ALA A 152 -21.73 12.76 -19.92
C ALA A 152 -21.34 11.58 -18.98
N PRO A 153 -22.09 10.45 -18.95
CA PRO A 153 -21.72 9.32 -18.11
C PRO A 153 -20.42 8.66 -18.55
N TYR A 154 -20.13 8.65 -19.86
CA TYR A 154 -18.85 8.13 -20.35
C TYR A 154 -17.66 8.98 -19.89
N PHE A 155 -17.75 10.31 -19.95
CA PHE A 155 -16.67 11.17 -19.44
C PHE A 155 -16.41 10.96 -17.97
N ALA A 156 -17.46 10.91 -17.15
CA ALA A 156 -17.28 10.67 -15.73
C ALA A 156 -16.78 9.24 -15.43
N TYR A 157 -17.13 8.24 -16.25
CA TYR A 157 -16.46 6.93 -16.21
C TYR A 157 -14.98 7.03 -16.52
N VAL A 158 -14.58 7.74 -17.59
CA VAL A 158 -13.17 7.89 -17.98
C VAL A 158 -12.38 8.61 -16.87
N PHE A 159 -12.94 9.65 -16.24
CA PHE A 159 -12.31 10.29 -15.09
C PHE A 159 -12.12 9.34 -13.91
N TRP A 160 -13.15 8.57 -13.55
CA TRP A 160 -13.06 7.56 -12.50
C TRP A 160 -12.06 6.45 -12.87
N PHE A 161 -12.05 6.02 -14.13
CA PHE A 161 -11.15 4.99 -14.64
C PHE A 161 -9.68 5.41 -14.51
N LEU A 162 -9.39 6.68 -14.82
CA LEU A 162 -8.05 7.25 -14.83
C LEU A 162 -7.64 7.82 -13.46
N GLU A 163 -8.53 7.78 -12.47
CA GLU A 163 -8.18 8.14 -11.09
C GLU A 163 -7.06 7.22 -10.58
N PRO A 164 -5.97 7.76 -10.02
CA PRO A 164 -4.74 6.99 -9.77
C PRO A 164 -4.96 5.81 -8.83
N MET A 165 -5.77 6.00 -7.79
CA MET A 165 -6.11 4.92 -6.85
C MET A 165 -6.87 3.77 -7.51
N ASN A 166 -7.73 4.06 -8.50
CA ASN A 166 -8.46 3.03 -9.23
C ASN A 166 -7.56 2.27 -10.20
N ILE A 167 -6.53 2.92 -10.75
CA ILE A 167 -5.48 2.27 -11.54
C ILE A 167 -4.70 1.28 -10.65
N ILE A 168 -4.22 1.74 -9.49
CA ILE A 168 -3.47 0.91 -8.51
C ILE A 168 -4.26 -0.34 -8.09
N ILE A 169 -5.53 -0.15 -7.68
CA ILE A 169 -6.40 -1.26 -7.28
C ILE A 169 -6.60 -2.26 -8.41
N ARG A 170 -6.69 -1.78 -9.65
CA ARG A 170 -6.88 -2.62 -10.83
C ARG A 170 -5.65 -3.45 -11.15
N ILE A 171 -4.46 -2.84 -11.17
CA ILE A 171 -3.18 -3.54 -11.39
C ILE A 171 -3.05 -4.69 -10.39
N ARG A 172 -3.24 -4.39 -9.10
CA ARG A 172 -3.20 -5.40 -8.04
C ARG A 172 -4.22 -6.51 -8.24
N ARG A 173 -5.48 -6.16 -8.48
CA ARG A 173 -6.56 -7.15 -8.65
C ARG A 173 -6.32 -8.04 -9.85
N GLN A 174 -5.82 -7.49 -10.95
CA GLN A 174 -5.49 -8.26 -12.14
C GLN A 174 -4.38 -9.28 -11.86
N ALA A 175 -3.30 -8.87 -11.17
CA ALA A 175 -2.23 -9.78 -10.76
C ALA A 175 -2.76 -10.92 -9.88
N LEU A 176 -3.54 -10.62 -8.83
CA LEU A 176 -4.12 -11.64 -7.95
C LEU A 176 -5.12 -12.56 -8.68
N THR A 177 -5.87 -12.05 -9.66
CA THR A 177 -6.79 -12.86 -10.46
C THR A 177 -6.02 -13.87 -11.32
N ILE A 178 -4.90 -13.45 -11.92
CA ILE A 178 -4.04 -14.33 -12.72
C ILE A 178 -3.41 -15.40 -11.84
N ILE A 179 -2.89 -15.04 -10.67
CA ILE A 179 -2.34 -15.99 -9.69
C ILE A 179 -3.43 -17.00 -9.27
N GLY A 180 -4.64 -16.54 -8.97
CA GLY A 180 -5.76 -17.42 -8.62
C GLY A 180 -6.16 -18.37 -9.77
N GLY A 181 -6.12 -17.89 -11.02
CA GLY A 181 -6.36 -18.71 -12.21
C GLY A 181 -5.26 -19.77 -12.43
N ALA A 182 -4.00 -19.40 -12.18
CA ALA A 182 -2.85 -20.30 -12.26
C ALA A 182 -2.95 -21.48 -11.27
N ALA A 183 -3.68 -21.34 -10.16
CA ALA A 183 -3.94 -22.47 -9.27
C ALA A 183 -4.79 -23.58 -9.91
N THR A 184 -5.53 -23.30 -11.00
CA THR A 184 -6.47 -24.25 -11.61
C THR A 184 -6.00 -24.80 -12.96
N GLU A 185 -5.42 -23.96 -13.83
CA GLU A 185 -5.17 -24.32 -15.24
C GLU A 185 -3.78 -23.90 -15.76
N LEU A 186 -2.72 -24.02 -14.96
CA LEU A 186 -1.38 -23.61 -15.41
C LEU A 186 -0.77 -24.59 -16.42
N SER A 187 -0.51 -24.10 -17.62
CA SER A 187 0.27 -24.79 -18.66
C SER A 187 1.66 -24.16 -18.81
N PRO A 188 2.68 -24.87 -19.36
CA PRO A 188 4.02 -24.30 -19.52
C PRO A 188 4.06 -23.02 -20.38
N GLY A 189 3.20 -22.93 -21.40
CA GLY A 189 3.05 -21.74 -22.24
C GLY A 189 2.37 -20.59 -21.51
N SER A 190 1.25 -20.85 -20.82
CA SER A 190 0.54 -19.82 -20.05
C SER A 190 1.32 -19.35 -18.82
N ARG A 191 2.15 -20.20 -18.21
CA ARG A 191 3.01 -19.84 -17.07
C ARG A 191 3.85 -18.60 -17.36
N ASN A 192 4.58 -18.60 -18.48
CA ASN A 192 5.50 -17.50 -18.77
C ASN A 192 4.75 -16.18 -18.91
N ASP A 193 3.58 -16.20 -19.54
CA ASP A 193 2.72 -15.02 -19.69
C ASP A 193 2.11 -14.58 -18.35
N ASP A 194 1.68 -15.53 -17.52
CA ASP A 194 1.11 -15.26 -16.19
C ASP A 194 2.16 -14.68 -15.24
N GLN A 195 3.34 -15.30 -15.17
CA GLN A 195 4.49 -14.80 -14.40
C GLN A 195 4.92 -13.41 -14.88
N ALA A 196 5.03 -13.20 -16.20
CA ALA A 196 5.38 -11.91 -16.77
C ALA A 196 4.33 -10.84 -16.42
N THR A 197 3.04 -11.17 -16.44
CA THR A 197 1.99 -10.22 -16.09
C THR A 197 2.03 -9.82 -14.62
N VAL A 198 2.25 -10.79 -13.72
CA VAL A 198 2.43 -10.53 -12.28
C VAL A 198 3.68 -9.67 -12.03
N LEU A 199 4.76 -9.95 -12.75
CA LEU A 199 6.00 -9.19 -12.69
C LEU A 199 5.80 -7.73 -13.14
N THR A 200 5.19 -7.53 -14.31
CA THR A 200 4.86 -6.20 -14.83
C THR A 200 3.95 -5.43 -13.88
N ALA A 201 2.99 -6.09 -13.23
CA ALA A 201 2.13 -5.44 -12.26
C ALA A 201 2.92 -4.87 -11.06
N MET A 202 3.91 -5.62 -10.54
CA MET A 202 4.78 -5.12 -9.47
C MET A 202 5.65 -3.94 -9.92
N GLU A 203 6.12 -3.96 -11.17
CA GLU A 203 6.92 -2.87 -11.75
C GLU A 203 6.09 -1.62 -12.00
N GLU A 204 4.89 -1.76 -12.56
CA GLU A 204 3.95 -0.64 -12.75
C GLU A 204 3.58 0.02 -11.41
N LEU A 205 3.32 -0.77 -10.36
CA LEU A 205 3.07 -0.22 -9.02
C LEU A 205 4.29 0.53 -8.46
N THR A 206 5.48 0.04 -8.73
CA THR A 206 6.74 0.68 -8.29
C THR A 206 6.98 1.98 -9.04
N ASP A 207 6.82 1.99 -10.36
CA ASP A 207 6.91 3.20 -11.19
C ASP A 207 5.92 4.27 -10.75
N ILE A 208 4.67 3.88 -10.48
CA ILE A 208 3.65 4.81 -9.94
C ILE A 208 4.11 5.37 -8.60
N THR A 209 4.73 4.55 -7.75
CA THR A 209 5.27 4.98 -6.46
C THR A 209 6.40 6.00 -6.64
N SER A 210 7.43 5.69 -7.44
CA SER A 210 8.58 6.57 -7.70
C SER A 210 8.16 7.89 -8.34
N ASN A 211 7.25 7.87 -9.33
CA ASN A 211 6.69 9.08 -9.93
C ASN A 211 5.89 9.90 -8.91
N SER A 212 5.19 9.25 -7.98
CA SER A 212 4.43 9.92 -6.92
C SER A 212 5.33 10.51 -5.85
N ILE A 213 6.44 9.84 -5.48
CA ILE A 213 7.48 10.38 -4.59
C ILE A 213 8.10 11.63 -5.22
N SER A 214 8.51 11.53 -6.49
CA SER A 214 9.05 12.66 -7.26
C SER A 214 8.06 13.83 -7.34
N GLY A 215 6.77 13.53 -7.52
CA GLY A 215 5.68 14.50 -7.52
C GLY A 215 5.21 14.95 -6.13
N ARG A 216 5.81 14.44 -5.03
CA ARG A 216 5.42 14.67 -3.63
C ARG A 216 3.96 14.35 -3.30
N ASP A 217 3.36 13.41 -4.03
CA ASP A 217 1.99 12.96 -3.81
C ASP A 217 1.98 11.78 -2.83
N LYS A 218 1.84 12.10 -1.53
CA LYS A 218 1.88 11.11 -0.45
C LYS A 218 0.76 10.08 -0.56
N ILE A 219 -0.43 10.50 -0.96
CA ILE A 219 -1.61 9.62 -0.97
C ILE A 219 -1.42 8.53 -2.03
N ILE A 220 -0.98 8.90 -3.23
CA ILE A 220 -0.77 7.93 -4.31
C ILE A 220 0.46 7.07 -4.06
N ALA A 221 1.56 7.64 -3.58
CA ALA A 221 2.75 6.88 -3.21
C ALA A 221 2.44 5.82 -2.14
N SER A 222 1.74 6.22 -1.07
CA SER A 222 1.29 5.27 -0.04
C SER A 222 0.35 4.21 -0.59
N GLY A 223 -0.62 4.60 -1.42
CA GLY A 223 -1.58 3.66 -2.03
C GLY A 223 -0.92 2.58 -2.89
N SER A 224 0.14 2.92 -3.63
CA SER A 224 0.90 1.94 -4.43
C SER A 224 1.76 1.02 -3.57
N VAL A 225 2.39 1.54 -2.51
CA VAL A 225 3.14 0.73 -1.54
C VAL A 225 2.22 -0.26 -0.83
N ASP A 226 1.05 0.19 -0.39
CA ASP A 226 0.01 -0.65 0.21
C ASP A 226 -0.45 -1.74 -0.77
N ALA A 227 -0.56 -1.42 -2.05
CA ALA A 227 -0.99 -2.38 -3.07
C ALA A 227 0.02 -3.52 -3.29
N LEU A 228 1.32 -3.26 -3.13
CA LEU A 228 2.37 -4.29 -3.15
C LEU A 228 2.26 -5.24 -1.95
N LYS A 229 1.98 -4.72 -0.74
CA LYS A 229 1.70 -5.55 0.44
C LYS A 229 0.46 -6.41 0.20
N ASP A 230 -0.63 -5.79 -0.21
CA ASP A 230 -1.89 -6.49 -0.43
C ASP A 230 -1.74 -7.58 -1.52
N LEU A 231 -0.87 -7.37 -2.50
CA LEU A 231 -0.47 -8.40 -3.47
C LEU A 231 0.29 -9.55 -2.80
N ALA A 232 1.31 -9.27 -1.99
CA ALA A 232 2.08 -10.28 -1.29
C ALA A 232 1.24 -11.12 -0.32
N ILE A 233 0.37 -10.46 0.47
CA ILE A 233 -0.54 -11.14 1.39
C ILE A 233 -1.57 -11.97 0.61
N GLY A 234 -2.20 -11.41 -0.43
CA GLY A 234 -3.14 -12.15 -1.27
C GLY A 234 -2.49 -13.32 -2.02
N TYR A 235 -1.21 -13.23 -2.35
CA TYR A 235 -0.44 -14.33 -2.91
C TYR A 235 -0.20 -15.44 -1.88
N LEU A 236 0.12 -15.10 -0.63
CA LEU A 236 0.36 -16.06 0.44
C LEU A 236 -0.85 -16.98 0.67
N ASP A 237 -2.08 -16.45 0.54
CA ASP A 237 -3.33 -17.21 0.68
C ASP A 237 -3.48 -18.35 -0.36
N VAL A 238 -2.91 -18.18 -1.56
CA VAL A 238 -3.03 -19.14 -2.67
C VAL A 238 -1.73 -19.90 -2.96
N LYS A 239 -0.60 -19.47 -2.38
CA LYS A 239 0.74 -20.04 -2.62
C LYS A 239 0.78 -21.56 -2.50
N SER A 240 0.14 -22.13 -1.48
CA SER A 240 0.11 -23.58 -1.23
C SER A 240 -0.67 -24.38 -2.27
N THR A 241 -1.53 -23.72 -3.05
CA THR A 241 -2.37 -24.35 -4.09
C THR A 241 -1.72 -24.31 -5.47
N LEU A 242 -0.65 -23.54 -5.64
CA LEU A 242 0.02 -23.36 -6.93
C LEU A 242 0.89 -24.58 -7.28
N PRO A 243 0.89 -25.00 -8.56
CA PRO A 243 1.72 -26.12 -9.02
C PRO A 243 3.20 -25.75 -9.02
N ASP A 244 4.07 -26.76 -8.86
CA ASP A 244 5.53 -26.59 -8.76
C ASP A 244 6.13 -25.79 -9.95
N ILE A 245 5.56 -25.96 -11.14
CA ILE A 245 5.99 -25.26 -12.35
C ILE A 245 5.90 -23.73 -12.22
N TRP A 246 5.01 -23.20 -11.37
CA TRP A 246 4.87 -21.76 -11.07
C TRP A 246 6.11 -21.16 -10.39
N PHE A 247 6.85 -21.98 -9.63
CA PHE A 247 7.98 -21.51 -8.83
C PHE A 247 9.32 -21.56 -9.59
N GLU A 248 9.34 -22.21 -10.74
CA GLU A 248 10.48 -22.20 -11.65
C GLU A 248 10.66 -20.82 -12.31
N VAL A 249 11.91 -20.48 -12.64
CA VAL A 249 12.24 -19.26 -13.37
C VAL A 249 11.83 -19.41 -14.84
N GLY A 250 10.69 -18.83 -15.20
CA GLY A 250 10.27 -18.70 -16.60
C GLY A 250 11.12 -17.69 -17.39
N GLU A 251 10.98 -17.70 -18.71
CA GLU A 251 11.76 -16.83 -19.60
C GLU A 251 11.52 -15.34 -19.33
N GLY A 252 10.29 -14.96 -18.95
CA GLY A 252 9.95 -13.59 -18.57
C GLY A 252 10.70 -13.12 -17.32
N ILE A 253 10.82 -13.98 -16.30
CA ILE A 253 11.58 -13.70 -15.08
C ILE A 253 13.08 -13.64 -15.39
N ALA A 254 13.60 -14.60 -16.17
CA ALA A 254 15.01 -14.68 -16.52
C ALA A 254 15.54 -13.47 -17.29
N ARG A 255 14.68 -12.74 -18.01
CA ARG A 255 15.05 -11.52 -18.74
C ARG A 255 14.96 -10.25 -17.90
N ASN A 256 14.36 -10.33 -16.71
CA ASN A 256 14.14 -9.17 -15.87
C ASN A 256 15.45 -8.74 -15.19
N PRO A 257 15.81 -7.43 -15.20
CA PRO A 257 17.09 -6.97 -14.69
C PRO A 257 17.40 -7.36 -13.24
N ASP A 258 16.38 -7.40 -12.37
CA ASP A 258 16.57 -7.79 -10.96
C ASP A 258 17.02 -9.25 -10.82
N PHE A 259 16.57 -10.13 -11.70
CA PHE A 259 16.92 -11.56 -11.68
C PHE A 259 18.18 -11.85 -12.48
N VAL A 260 18.42 -11.12 -13.58
CA VAL A 260 19.65 -11.22 -14.38
C VAL A 260 20.88 -10.83 -13.55
N ALA A 261 20.75 -9.82 -12.70
CA ALA A 261 21.85 -9.36 -11.84
C ALA A 261 22.10 -10.28 -10.62
N MET A 262 21.23 -11.27 -10.39
CA MET A 262 21.32 -12.16 -9.24
C MET A 262 22.31 -13.31 -9.52
N ASP A 263 23.04 -13.72 -8.48
CA ASP A 263 23.92 -14.88 -8.57
C ASP A 263 23.12 -16.18 -8.82
N SER A 264 23.72 -17.13 -9.55
CA SER A 264 23.05 -18.37 -9.97
C SER A 264 22.66 -19.27 -8.80
N GLU A 265 23.43 -19.27 -7.71
CA GLU A 265 23.08 -19.98 -6.48
C GLU A 265 21.85 -19.35 -5.83
N SER A 266 21.81 -18.01 -5.79
CA SER A 266 20.66 -17.27 -5.26
C SER A 266 19.37 -17.48 -6.09
N LEU A 267 19.49 -17.64 -7.42
CA LEU A 267 18.37 -18.01 -8.29
C LEU A 267 17.85 -19.42 -7.98
N THR A 268 18.78 -20.36 -7.76
CA THR A 268 18.43 -21.75 -7.42
C THR A 268 17.74 -21.82 -6.06
N ASP A 269 18.24 -21.06 -5.08
CA ASP A 269 17.65 -20.88 -3.76
C ASP A 269 16.22 -20.34 -3.84
N LEU A 270 15.99 -19.36 -4.71
CA LEU A 270 14.68 -18.73 -4.89
C LEU A 270 13.61 -19.73 -5.35
N VAL A 271 13.96 -20.57 -6.32
CA VAL A 271 13.10 -21.64 -6.84
C VAL A 271 12.85 -22.68 -5.76
N THR A 272 13.92 -23.13 -5.09
CA THR A 272 13.85 -24.15 -4.03
C THR A 272 12.95 -23.70 -2.88
N ARG A 273 13.08 -22.43 -2.46
CA ARG A 273 12.27 -21.82 -1.39
C ARG A 273 10.88 -21.38 -1.85
N ARG A 274 10.55 -21.53 -3.14
CA ARG A 274 9.23 -21.14 -3.70
C ARG A 274 8.86 -19.69 -3.39
N SER A 275 9.82 -18.77 -3.46
CA SER A 275 9.72 -17.42 -2.86
C SER A 275 9.90 -16.25 -3.84
N TRP A 276 9.80 -16.51 -5.15
CA TRP A 276 10.15 -15.50 -6.16
C TRP A 276 9.24 -14.27 -6.15
N VAL A 277 7.94 -14.44 -5.85
CA VAL A 277 6.97 -13.35 -5.81
C VAL A 277 7.24 -12.45 -4.60
N GLU A 278 7.37 -13.05 -3.42
CA GLU A 278 7.63 -12.33 -2.18
C GLU A 278 8.97 -11.62 -2.24
N TRP A 279 10.00 -12.28 -2.80
CA TRP A 279 11.29 -11.66 -3.02
C TRP A 279 11.19 -10.46 -3.97
N LYS A 280 10.45 -10.55 -5.08
CA LYS A 280 10.29 -9.43 -6.00
C LYS A 280 9.55 -8.27 -5.35
N VAL A 281 8.48 -8.52 -4.57
CA VAL A 281 7.79 -7.46 -3.81
C VAL A 281 8.75 -6.77 -2.85
N MET A 282 9.48 -7.54 -2.05
CA MET A 282 10.45 -6.99 -1.09
C MET A 282 11.60 -6.24 -1.79
N ARG A 283 12.02 -6.72 -2.97
CA ARG A 283 13.01 -6.06 -3.82
C ARG A 283 12.52 -4.70 -4.31
N GLN A 284 11.26 -4.60 -4.73
CA GLN A 284 10.64 -3.32 -5.08
C GLN A 284 10.59 -2.38 -3.86
N TYR A 285 10.18 -2.88 -2.70
CA TYR A 285 10.25 -2.10 -1.46
C TYR A 285 11.64 -1.58 -1.15
N LEU A 286 12.70 -2.38 -1.31
CA LEU A 286 14.06 -1.91 -1.09
C LEU A 286 14.47 -0.80 -2.08
N GLY A 287 14.05 -0.89 -3.34
CA GLY A 287 14.25 0.17 -4.33
C GLY A 287 13.56 1.48 -3.90
N ILE A 288 12.25 1.41 -3.66
CA ILE A 288 11.43 2.55 -3.24
C ILE A 288 11.95 3.14 -1.92
N TYR A 289 12.36 2.28 -0.97
CA TYR A 289 12.88 2.70 0.32
C TYR A 289 14.14 3.58 0.15
N ASN A 290 15.08 3.15 -0.69
CA ASN A 290 16.31 3.91 -0.91
C ASN A 290 16.05 5.25 -1.62
N GLU A 291 15.09 5.29 -2.55
CA GLU A 291 14.66 6.53 -3.21
C GLU A 291 13.99 7.51 -2.24
N ALA A 292 13.11 7.00 -1.36
CA ALA A 292 12.36 7.79 -0.39
C ALA A 292 13.20 8.31 0.78
N LEU A 293 14.32 7.64 1.12
CA LEU A 293 15.06 7.85 2.37
C LEU A 293 15.44 9.31 2.66
N SER A 294 15.73 10.08 1.61
CA SER A 294 16.11 11.51 1.74
C SER A 294 14.99 12.48 1.37
N THR A 295 13.99 12.03 0.63
CA THR A 295 12.97 12.88 -0.02
C THR A 295 11.62 12.80 0.68
N MET A 296 11.26 11.64 1.22
CA MET A 296 9.91 11.33 1.67
C MET A 296 9.86 10.22 2.74
N ARG A 297 10.42 10.49 3.93
CA ARG A 297 10.57 9.49 5.03
C ARG A 297 9.30 8.77 5.44
N ASP A 298 8.14 9.39 5.27
CA ASP A 298 6.84 8.76 5.53
C ASP A 298 6.65 7.45 4.76
N ILE A 299 7.20 7.36 3.53
CA ILE A 299 7.16 6.16 2.71
C ILE A 299 8.09 5.07 3.27
N ASN A 300 9.25 5.44 3.81
CA ASN A 300 10.11 4.49 4.53
C ASN A 300 9.39 3.88 5.74
N TYR A 301 8.61 4.69 6.46
CA TYR A 301 7.85 4.22 7.61
C TYR A 301 6.76 3.26 7.18
N LEU A 302 6.04 3.59 6.10
CA LEU A 302 5.01 2.73 5.53
C LEU A 302 5.60 1.40 5.05
N ILE A 303 6.73 1.41 4.34
CA ILE A 303 7.40 0.18 3.90
C ILE A 303 7.76 -0.71 5.10
N ALA A 304 8.29 -0.14 6.19
CA ALA A 304 8.59 -0.92 7.39
C ALA A 304 7.33 -1.51 8.05
N ILE A 305 6.22 -0.75 8.07
CA ILE A 305 4.91 -1.22 8.57
C ILE A 305 4.38 -2.35 7.70
N ASP A 306 4.44 -2.20 6.39
CA ASP A 306 3.91 -3.16 5.42
C ASP A 306 4.74 -4.44 5.39
N THR A 307 6.08 -4.33 5.46
CA THR A 307 6.97 -5.48 5.60
C THR A 307 6.70 -6.23 6.90
N ARG A 308 6.41 -5.53 8.02
CA ARG A 308 5.93 -6.18 9.25
C ARG A 308 4.62 -6.92 9.01
N TYR A 309 3.63 -6.33 8.36
CA TYR A 309 2.36 -7.01 8.09
C TYR A 309 2.53 -8.26 7.23
N ILE A 310 3.42 -8.24 6.25
CA ILE A 310 3.79 -9.45 5.47
C ILE A 310 4.44 -10.49 6.39
N GLY A 311 5.34 -10.07 7.30
CA GLY A 311 5.94 -10.95 8.30
C GLY A 311 4.93 -11.58 9.27
N GLU A 312 3.98 -10.79 9.78
CA GLU A 312 2.89 -11.28 10.63
C GLU A 312 2.00 -12.29 9.89
N ALA A 313 1.71 -12.04 8.61
CA ALA A 313 0.98 -12.98 7.77
C ALA A 313 1.78 -14.28 7.57
N ALA A 314 3.10 -14.19 7.35
CA ALA A 314 3.99 -15.34 7.22
C ALA A 314 4.04 -16.19 8.49
N VAL A 315 4.09 -15.55 9.67
CA VAL A 315 4.03 -16.23 10.98
C VAL A 315 2.73 -17.00 11.13
N LYS A 316 1.58 -16.40 10.78
CA LYS A 316 0.28 -17.06 10.83
C LYS A 316 0.17 -18.23 9.84
N ALA A 317 0.78 -18.10 8.66
CA ALA A 317 0.82 -19.15 7.65
C ALA A 317 1.86 -20.25 7.93
N GLY A 318 2.76 -20.05 8.91
CA GLY A 318 3.87 -20.97 9.19
C GLY A 318 4.96 -20.99 8.12
N ASP A 319 5.06 -19.94 7.28
CA ASP A 319 6.03 -19.86 6.19
C ASP A 319 7.40 -19.36 6.70
N LYS A 320 8.27 -20.31 7.05
CA LYS A 320 9.62 -20.01 7.58
C LYS A 320 10.53 -19.31 6.58
N GLU A 321 10.40 -19.61 5.28
CA GLU A 321 11.23 -19.00 4.25
C GLU A 321 10.85 -17.53 4.07
N LEU A 322 9.55 -17.21 4.11
CA LEU A 322 9.09 -15.83 4.07
C LEU A 322 9.47 -15.05 5.33
N ILE A 323 9.45 -15.67 6.52
CA ILE A 323 9.95 -15.04 7.76
C ILE A 323 11.43 -14.66 7.61
N SER A 324 12.28 -15.58 7.15
CA SER A 324 13.71 -15.31 6.94
C SER A 324 13.91 -14.19 5.92
N LEU A 325 13.12 -14.18 4.84
CA LEU A 325 13.14 -13.14 3.82
C LEU A 325 12.79 -11.77 4.40
N VAL A 326 11.72 -11.68 5.21
CA VAL A 326 11.30 -10.45 5.89
C VAL A 326 12.43 -9.91 6.76
N PHE A 327 13.11 -10.76 7.56
CA PHE A 327 14.28 -10.32 8.33
C PHE A 327 15.39 -9.76 7.46
N ARG A 328 15.75 -10.42 6.35
CA ARG A 328 16.80 -9.93 5.42
C ARG A 328 16.49 -8.53 4.89
N PHE A 329 15.23 -8.24 4.59
CA PHE A 329 14.83 -6.92 4.10
C PHE A 329 14.71 -5.88 5.22
N MET A 330 14.17 -6.22 6.39
CA MET A 330 14.20 -5.34 7.57
C MET A 330 15.64 -4.96 7.96
N ASN A 331 16.55 -5.93 7.94
CA ASN A 331 18.00 -5.75 8.13
C ASN A 331 18.58 -4.81 7.07
N SER A 332 18.16 -4.95 5.81
CA SER A 332 18.61 -4.08 4.71
C SER A 332 18.11 -2.64 4.88
N TYR A 333 16.87 -2.42 5.31
CA TYR A 333 16.33 -1.09 5.59
C TYR A 333 17.09 -0.41 6.74
N LEU A 334 17.32 -1.12 7.84
CA LEU A 334 18.14 -0.61 8.95
C LEU A 334 19.54 -0.25 8.46
N ARG A 335 20.19 -1.13 7.69
CA ARG A 335 21.54 -0.87 7.18
C ARG A 335 21.59 0.37 6.29
N ALA A 336 20.66 0.51 5.34
CA ALA A 336 20.57 1.67 4.47
C ALA A 336 20.36 2.97 5.28
N THR A 337 19.48 2.91 6.27
CA THR A 337 19.12 4.05 7.12
C THR A 337 20.28 4.50 8.01
N LEU A 338 20.98 3.55 8.63
CA LEU A 338 22.17 3.83 9.44
C LEU A 338 23.28 4.43 8.57
N ASN A 339 23.52 3.88 7.37
CA ASN A 339 24.48 4.44 6.42
C ASN A 339 24.16 5.89 6.03
N ALA A 340 22.88 6.20 5.86
CA ALA A 340 22.40 7.57 5.64
C ALA A 340 22.42 8.45 6.90
N LYS A 341 22.69 7.87 8.07
CA LYS A 341 22.65 8.51 9.39
C LYS A 341 21.30 9.17 9.71
N ASP A 342 20.20 8.64 9.17
CA ASP A 342 18.86 9.15 9.46
C ASP A 342 18.30 8.51 10.73
N VAL A 343 18.57 9.17 11.86
CA VAL A 343 18.18 8.71 13.20
C VAL A 343 16.66 8.55 13.33
N ARG A 344 15.86 9.44 12.74
CA ARG A 344 14.39 9.38 12.85
C ARG A 344 13.83 8.17 12.13
N THR A 345 14.38 7.87 10.95
CA THR A 345 13.97 6.70 10.19
C THR A 345 14.45 5.41 10.86
N ALA A 346 15.66 5.38 11.42
CA ALA A 346 16.16 4.21 12.15
C ALA A 346 15.27 3.91 13.36
N TYR A 347 14.89 4.96 14.09
CA TYR A 347 13.93 4.89 15.19
C TYR A 347 12.60 4.29 14.74
N ASN A 348 12.01 4.69 13.61
CA ASN A 348 10.74 4.11 13.17
C ASN A 348 10.86 2.65 12.67
N VAL A 349 11.94 2.30 11.96
CA VAL A 349 12.17 0.92 11.50
C VAL A 349 12.39 -0.03 12.68
N LEU A 350 13.17 0.37 13.69
CA LEU A 350 13.36 -0.43 14.90
C LEU A 350 12.03 -0.73 15.61
N ASN A 351 11.07 0.21 15.56
CA ASN A 351 9.77 -0.01 16.18
C ASN A 351 9.02 -1.14 15.49
N GLN A 352 8.98 -1.10 14.15
CA GLN A 352 8.30 -2.12 13.36
C GLN A 352 9.01 -3.46 13.48
N TYR A 353 10.34 -3.46 13.63
CA TYR A 353 11.11 -4.66 13.93
C TYR A 353 10.74 -5.25 15.29
N ARG A 354 10.68 -4.42 16.35
CA ARG A 354 10.22 -4.85 17.68
C ARG A 354 8.82 -5.46 17.61
N LEU A 355 7.87 -4.76 16.99
CA LEU A 355 6.48 -5.22 16.88
C LEU A 355 6.36 -6.53 16.09
N LEU A 356 7.21 -6.75 15.09
CA LEU A 356 7.30 -8.03 14.38
C LEU A 356 7.76 -9.16 15.31
N ILE A 357 8.78 -8.92 16.14
CA ILE A 357 9.30 -9.90 17.11
C ILE A 357 8.26 -10.18 18.20
N GLU A 358 7.58 -9.15 18.71
CA GLU A 358 6.48 -9.30 19.66
C GLU A 358 5.34 -10.13 19.04
N ALA A 359 5.01 -9.92 17.76
CA ALA A 359 4.02 -10.75 17.07
C ALA A 359 4.47 -12.22 16.94
N MET A 360 5.76 -12.49 16.71
CA MET A 360 6.31 -13.86 16.69
C MET A 360 6.17 -14.54 18.05
N LEU A 361 6.52 -13.85 19.14
CA LEU A 361 6.35 -14.35 20.51
C LEU A 361 4.88 -14.69 20.81
N ASN A 362 3.96 -13.78 20.49
CA ASN A 362 2.52 -14.00 20.69
C ASN A 362 1.95 -15.20 19.91
N ASN A 363 2.59 -15.61 18.81
CA ASN A 363 2.21 -16.78 18.03
C ASN A 363 3.03 -18.03 18.37
N GLY A 364 3.81 -18.01 19.46
CA GLY A 364 4.61 -19.15 19.92
C GLY A 364 5.85 -19.45 19.06
N ASN A 365 6.30 -18.50 18.24
CA ASN A 365 7.46 -18.67 17.36
C ASN A 365 8.72 -18.07 18.01
N GLY A 366 9.06 -18.56 19.20
CA GLY A 366 10.13 -18.03 20.05
C GLY A 366 11.52 -18.08 19.42
N ALA A 367 11.84 -19.15 18.69
CA ALA A 367 13.11 -19.27 17.96
C ALA A 367 13.31 -18.16 16.90
N ALA A 368 12.27 -17.83 16.13
CA ALA A 368 12.32 -16.72 15.16
C ALA A 368 12.41 -15.36 15.86
N ALA A 369 11.69 -15.20 16.99
CA ALA A 369 11.79 -14.00 17.80
C ALA A 369 13.22 -13.78 18.34
N LEU A 370 13.88 -14.84 18.80
CA LEU A 370 15.27 -14.81 19.26
C LEU A 370 16.25 -14.42 18.13
N GLU A 371 16.04 -14.94 16.92
CA GLU A 371 16.81 -14.51 15.75
C GLU A 371 16.65 -13.00 15.48
N GLY A 372 15.43 -12.48 15.60
CA GLY A 372 15.16 -11.05 15.51
C GLY A 372 15.89 -10.23 16.58
N VAL A 373 15.93 -10.70 17.83
CA VAL A 373 16.70 -10.07 18.92
C VAL A 373 18.19 -10.02 18.59
N LYS A 374 18.77 -11.11 18.06
CA LYS A 374 20.17 -11.16 17.62
C LYS A 374 20.47 -10.12 16.53
N HIS A 375 19.55 -9.93 15.58
CA HIS A 375 19.68 -8.87 14.57
C HIS A 375 19.58 -7.47 15.17
N MET A 376 18.61 -7.22 16.06
CA MET A 376 18.50 -5.93 16.75
C MET A 376 19.77 -5.60 17.56
N LYS A 377 20.35 -6.61 18.24
CA LYS A 377 21.64 -6.47 18.94
C LYS A 377 22.75 -6.05 17.98
N TYR A 378 22.89 -6.77 16.88
CA TYR A 378 23.89 -6.47 15.85
C TYR A 378 23.76 -5.02 15.34
N TYR A 379 22.55 -4.56 15.00
CA TYR A 379 22.35 -3.20 14.53
C TYR A 379 22.50 -2.14 15.62
N GLY A 380 22.23 -2.46 16.88
CA GLY A 380 22.53 -1.61 18.04
C GLY A 380 24.04 -1.39 18.23
N HIS A 381 24.86 -2.41 18.00
CA HIS A 381 26.31 -2.27 17.98
C HIS A 381 26.79 -1.47 16.77
N VAL A 382 26.25 -1.74 15.57
CA VAL A 382 26.60 -0.96 14.37
C VAL A 382 26.28 0.52 14.57
N SER A 383 25.12 0.86 15.15
CA SER A 383 24.79 2.27 15.43
C SER A 383 25.72 2.89 16.46
N PHE A 384 26.19 2.13 17.44
CA PHE A 384 27.16 2.58 18.43
C PHE A 384 28.50 2.93 17.77
N ASP A 385 29.03 2.03 16.95
CA ASP A 385 30.28 2.24 16.20
C ASP A 385 30.17 3.45 15.26
N MET A 386 28.97 3.72 14.74
CA MET A 386 28.65 4.88 13.91
C MET A 386 28.41 6.17 14.70
N LYS A 387 28.50 6.14 16.03
CA LYS A 387 28.24 7.26 16.96
C LYS A 387 26.78 7.75 16.94
N LEU A 388 25.85 6.88 16.58
CA LEU A 388 24.41 7.13 16.63
C LEU A 388 23.85 6.61 17.94
N THR A 389 24.28 7.20 19.06
CA THR A 389 23.99 6.71 20.43
C THR A 389 22.49 6.55 20.69
N PHE A 390 21.67 7.51 20.29
CA PHE A 390 20.21 7.43 20.43
C PHE A 390 19.60 6.20 19.76
N VAL A 391 20.15 5.74 18.63
CA VAL A 391 19.66 4.54 17.95
C VAL A 391 20.05 3.27 18.71
N THR A 392 21.25 3.23 19.28
CA THR A 392 21.69 2.14 20.18
C THR A 392 20.81 2.07 21.42
N GLU A 393 20.51 3.22 22.04
CA GLU A 393 19.60 3.29 23.19
C GLU A 393 18.19 2.84 22.82
N THR A 394 17.68 3.26 21.66
CA THR A 394 16.38 2.81 21.14
C THR A 394 16.34 1.28 20.99
N ALA A 395 17.38 0.68 20.40
CA ALA A 395 17.47 -0.77 20.27
C ALA A 395 17.49 -1.47 21.64
N ALA A 396 18.18 -0.89 22.62
CA ALA A 396 18.23 -1.44 23.98
C ALA A 396 16.86 -1.43 24.67
N PHE A 397 16.13 -0.31 24.62
CA PHE A 397 14.77 -0.25 25.16
C PHE A 397 13.81 -1.18 24.42
N ASP A 398 13.97 -1.31 23.10
CA ASP A 398 13.14 -2.22 22.31
C ASP A 398 13.40 -3.69 22.64
N VAL A 399 14.66 -4.09 22.83
CA VAL A 399 15.03 -5.46 23.25
C VAL A 399 14.61 -5.73 24.70
N ALA A 400 14.70 -4.74 25.59
CA ALA A 400 14.19 -4.86 26.96
C ALA A 400 12.68 -5.15 26.96
N ALA A 401 11.90 -4.41 26.17
CA ALA A 401 10.46 -4.66 26.03
C ALA A 401 10.14 -6.06 25.46
N ILE A 402 10.97 -6.57 24.54
CA ILE A 402 10.84 -7.95 24.04
C ILE A 402 11.09 -8.96 25.17
N CYS A 403 12.09 -8.73 26.03
CA CYS A 403 12.36 -9.58 27.19
C CYS A 403 11.21 -9.53 28.22
N GLU A 404 10.64 -8.34 28.48
CA GLU A 404 9.46 -8.18 29.33
C GLU A 404 8.29 -9.03 28.78
N LEU A 405 7.99 -8.94 27.49
CA LEU A 405 6.93 -9.74 26.87
C LEU A 405 7.23 -11.24 26.87
N ALA A 406 8.48 -11.63 26.59
CA ALA A 406 8.89 -13.04 26.63
C ALA A 406 8.69 -13.64 28.04
N HIS A 407 8.96 -12.85 29.09
CA HIS A 407 8.67 -13.20 30.48
C HIS A 407 7.15 -13.35 30.73
N GLU A 408 6.34 -12.37 30.31
CA GLU A 408 4.88 -12.41 30.47
C GLU A 408 4.26 -13.66 29.83
N LEU A 409 4.80 -14.08 28.69
CA LEU A 409 4.34 -15.24 27.94
C LEU A 409 4.96 -16.57 28.40
N GLY A 410 5.96 -16.54 29.31
CA GLY A 410 6.71 -17.73 29.73
C GLY A 410 7.46 -18.40 28.57
N ALA A 411 8.03 -17.61 27.65
CA ALA A 411 8.74 -18.10 26.48
C ALA A 411 10.00 -18.90 26.86
N VAL A 412 10.23 -20.03 26.18
CA VAL A 412 11.38 -20.90 26.46
C VAL A 412 12.72 -20.19 26.18
N GLU A 413 12.73 -19.35 25.14
CA GLU A 413 13.89 -18.62 24.67
C GLU A 413 14.18 -17.34 25.48
N GLU A 414 13.38 -17.00 26.50
CA GLU A 414 13.53 -15.76 27.29
C GLU A 414 14.94 -15.59 27.87
N LEU A 415 15.51 -16.64 28.46
CA LEU A 415 16.85 -16.59 29.05
C LEU A 415 17.93 -16.32 27.99
N GLU A 416 17.77 -16.86 26.79
CA GLU A 416 18.69 -16.58 25.67
C GLU A 416 18.51 -15.13 25.19
N MET A 417 17.28 -14.61 25.12
CA MET A 417 17.02 -13.21 24.78
C MET A 417 17.63 -12.25 25.80
N LEU A 418 17.52 -12.56 27.10
CA LEU A 418 18.15 -11.79 28.16
C LEU A 418 19.68 -11.81 28.04
N ALA A 419 20.28 -12.97 27.73
CA ALA A 419 21.71 -13.07 27.51
C ALA A 419 22.17 -12.22 26.31
N GLU A 420 21.42 -12.22 25.20
CA GLU A 420 21.69 -11.36 24.05
C GLU A 420 21.58 -9.87 24.42
N PHE A 421 20.59 -9.48 25.24
CA PHE A 421 20.42 -8.11 25.72
C PHE A 421 21.59 -7.64 26.60
N LEU A 422 22.10 -8.50 27.48
CA LEU A 422 23.24 -8.22 28.35
C LEU A 422 24.57 -8.11 27.60
N GLU A 423 24.63 -8.47 26.32
CA GLU A 423 25.81 -8.24 25.50
C GLU A 423 25.76 -6.91 24.74
N LEU A 424 24.60 -6.24 24.69
CA LEU A 424 24.40 -5.03 23.88
C LEU A 424 25.28 -3.85 24.30
N ASP A 425 25.67 -3.78 25.58
CA ASP A 425 26.58 -2.76 26.10
C ASP A 425 28.06 -3.05 25.79
N ARG A 426 28.39 -4.19 25.19
CA ARG A 426 29.78 -4.55 24.88
C ARG A 426 30.14 -4.08 23.45
N PRO A 427 31.03 -3.09 23.28
CA PRO A 427 31.36 -2.59 21.94
C PRO A 427 32.10 -3.65 21.11
N LEU A 428 31.83 -3.69 19.80
CA LEU A 428 32.52 -4.58 18.86
C LEU A 428 33.99 -4.16 18.62
N LEU A 429 34.28 -2.85 18.69
CA LEU A 429 35.60 -2.27 18.43
C LEU A 429 35.98 -1.18 19.45
N VAL A 430 36.98 -1.46 20.28
CA VAL A 430 37.76 -0.54 21.17
C VAL A 430 36.98 0.28 22.23
N ARG A 431 37.43 0.14 23.49
CA ARG A 431 36.92 0.71 24.77
C ARG A 431 36.79 2.25 24.89
N SER A 432 36.95 3.03 23.82
CA SER A 432 37.12 4.50 23.93
C SER A 432 35.84 5.32 24.14
N GLN A 433 34.65 4.70 24.24
CA GLN A 433 33.36 5.42 24.20
C GLN A 433 32.35 5.00 25.29
N GLU A 434 32.79 4.88 26.55
CA GLU A 434 31.94 4.48 27.70
C GLU A 434 30.68 5.34 27.91
N LYS A 435 30.68 6.62 27.46
CA LYS A 435 29.54 7.52 27.62
C LYS A 435 28.31 7.15 26.77
N GLY A 436 28.48 6.46 25.64
CA GLY A 436 27.38 6.14 24.71
C GLY A 436 26.48 4.98 25.14
N LEU A 437 26.79 4.33 26.27
CA LEU A 437 26.11 3.14 26.78
C LEU A 437 25.26 3.43 28.02
N LEU A 438 25.11 4.69 28.41
CA LEU A 438 24.28 5.07 29.56
C LEU A 438 22.81 4.69 29.35
N GLY A 439 22.23 4.95 28.17
CA GLY A 439 20.86 4.52 27.90
C GLY A 439 20.66 3.00 27.84
N VAL A 440 21.68 2.23 27.42
CA VAL A 440 21.64 0.76 27.48
C VAL A 440 21.54 0.29 28.93
N ARG A 441 22.37 0.86 29.83
CA ARG A 441 22.29 0.56 31.27
C ARG A 441 20.96 1.00 31.88
N LYS A 442 20.37 2.13 31.43
CA LYS A 442 19.02 2.55 31.85
C LYS A 442 17.96 1.52 31.47
N ALA A 443 18.00 0.99 30.26
CA ALA A 443 17.09 -0.07 29.81
C ALA A 443 17.25 -1.35 30.64
N GLN A 444 18.49 -1.75 30.97
CA GLN A 444 18.79 -2.90 31.83
C GLN A 444 18.26 -2.72 33.26
N VAL A 445 18.47 -1.55 33.88
CA VAL A 445 17.92 -1.25 35.21
C VAL A 445 16.39 -1.31 35.21
N LYS A 446 15.76 -0.78 34.15
CA LYS A 446 14.30 -0.82 34.01
C LYS A 446 13.79 -2.27 33.91
N LEU A 447 14.44 -3.12 33.12
CA LEU A 447 14.11 -4.53 33.01
C LEU A 447 14.33 -5.27 34.34
N ALA A 448 15.41 -4.97 35.08
CA ALA A 448 15.65 -5.56 36.40
C ALA A 448 14.56 -5.17 37.40
N ALA A 449 14.13 -3.90 37.40
CA ALA A 449 13.04 -3.43 38.22
C ALA A 449 11.70 -4.11 37.84
N TYR A 450 11.48 -4.40 36.56
CA TYR A 450 10.33 -5.20 36.11
C TYR A 450 10.38 -6.64 36.64
N TYR A 451 11.53 -7.32 36.56
CA TYR A 451 11.66 -8.68 37.09
C TYR A 451 11.41 -8.74 38.60
N LEU A 452 11.94 -7.78 39.35
CA LEU A 452 11.67 -7.63 40.79
C LEU A 452 10.19 -7.40 41.10
N LEU A 453 9.48 -6.63 40.28
CA LEU A 453 8.05 -6.40 40.43
C LEU A 453 7.23 -7.68 40.22
N ASN A 454 7.75 -8.63 39.44
CA ASN A 454 7.11 -9.91 39.14
C ASN A 454 7.72 -11.09 39.94
N ASP A 455 8.39 -10.80 41.05
CA ASP A 455 9.01 -11.79 41.96
C ASP A 455 10.07 -12.70 41.30
N ASP A 456 10.65 -12.32 40.16
CA ASP A 456 11.76 -13.05 39.50
C ASP A 456 13.12 -12.44 39.87
N GLU A 457 13.51 -12.64 41.13
CA GLU A 457 14.79 -12.15 41.65
C GLU A 457 15.99 -12.74 40.90
N ALA A 458 15.88 -13.97 40.39
CA ALA A 458 16.97 -14.66 39.70
C ALA A 458 17.40 -13.92 38.42
N LYS A 459 16.44 -13.47 37.60
CA LYS A 459 16.74 -12.69 36.39
C LYS A 459 17.21 -11.27 36.70
N ALA A 460 16.65 -10.64 37.74
CA ALA A 460 17.16 -9.36 38.22
C ALA A 460 18.64 -9.49 38.68
N LEU A 461 19.00 -10.59 39.35
CA LEU A 461 20.38 -10.86 39.78
C LEU A 461 21.33 -11.05 38.61
N MET A 462 20.90 -11.61 37.48
CA MET A 462 21.73 -11.69 36.27
C MET A 462 22.12 -10.30 35.75
N ILE A 463 21.18 -9.34 35.77
CA ILE A 463 21.45 -7.96 35.36
C ILE A 463 22.36 -7.26 36.39
N PHE A 464 22.11 -7.50 37.69
CA PHE A 464 23.00 -7.01 38.76
C PHE A 464 24.43 -7.51 38.58
N ASP A 465 24.61 -8.80 38.31
CA ASP A 465 25.92 -9.42 38.15
C ASP A 465 26.72 -8.87 36.97
N ASP A 466 26.03 -8.50 35.89
CA ASP A 466 26.66 -7.82 34.74
C ASP A 466 27.05 -6.37 35.07
N MET A 467 26.25 -5.68 35.90
CA MET A 467 26.47 -4.27 36.26
C MET A 467 27.36 -4.04 37.49
N LYS A 468 27.65 -5.04 38.31
CA LYS A 468 28.33 -4.88 39.63
C LYS A 468 29.70 -4.20 39.61
N ASN A 469 30.38 -4.24 38.46
CA ASN A 469 31.71 -3.64 38.28
C ASN A 469 31.67 -2.24 37.66
N GLU A 470 30.48 -1.68 37.40
CA GLU A 470 30.34 -0.33 36.84
C GLU A 470 30.79 0.73 37.85
N PRO A 471 31.41 1.84 37.40
CA PRO A 471 31.82 2.92 38.28
C PRO A 471 30.62 3.50 39.06
N ARG A 472 30.78 3.70 40.37
CA ARG A 472 29.72 4.25 41.24
C ARG A 472 29.14 5.56 40.71
N GLU A 473 29.98 6.46 40.20
CA GLU A 473 29.53 7.73 39.61
C GLU A 473 28.54 7.53 38.46
N ARG A 474 28.76 6.50 37.64
CA ARG A 474 27.89 6.15 36.52
C ARG A 474 26.54 5.62 37.01
N LEU A 475 26.56 4.75 38.03
CA LEU A 475 25.34 4.21 38.64
C LEU A 475 24.49 5.33 39.28
N TYR A 476 25.13 6.28 39.97
CA TYR A 476 24.42 7.48 40.49
C TYR A 476 23.78 8.29 39.37
N ALA A 477 24.48 8.51 38.25
CA ALA A 477 23.94 9.26 37.12
C ALA A 477 22.75 8.55 36.47
N ILE A 478 22.82 7.22 36.32
CA ILE A 478 21.72 6.39 35.79
C ILE A 478 20.50 6.51 36.71
N ARG A 479 20.68 6.30 38.02
CA ARG A 479 19.62 6.41 39.03
C ARG A 479 18.95 7.79 38.99
N GLN A 480 19.74 8.86 39.04
CA GLN A 480 19.23 10.22 39.04
C GLN A 480 18.43 10.55 37.77
N GLN A 481 18.89 10.10 36.60
CA GLN A 481 18.17 10.32 35.35
C GLN A 481 16.83 9.58 35.33
N LEU A 482 16.80 8.31 35.76
CA LEU A 482 15.57 7.52 35.81
C LEU A 482 14.56 8.06 36.85
N GLU A 483 15.04 8.50 38.02
CA GLU A 483 14.19 9.12 39.05
C GLU A 483 13.57 10.45 38.58
N GLY A 484 14.28 11.21 37.74
CA GLY A 484 13.81 12.48 37.20
C GLY A 484 12.70 12.38 36.14
N VAL A 485 12.37 11.18 35.65
CA VAL A 485 11.33 11.00 34.64
C VAL A 485 9.97 10.77 35.30
N GLU A 486 9.21 11.87 35.45
CA GLU A 486 7.90 11.86 36.10
C GLU A 486 6.73 11.66 35.13
N SER A 487 6.87 12.12 33.88
CA SER A 487 5.82 12.04 32.87
C SER A 487 5.99 10.84 31.94
N LYS A 488 4.89 10.15 31.70
CA LYS A 488 4.78 9.11 30.66
C LYS A 488 4.92 9.70 29.26
N ASP A 489 4.39 10.91 29.07
CA ASP A 489 4.31 11.56 27.78
C ASP A 489 5.45 12.56 27.62
N PHE A 490 6.02 12.60 26.42
CA PHE A 490 6.99 13.62 26.04
C PHE A 490 6.25 14.91 25.64
N TRP A 491 6.88 16.07 25.77
CA TRP A 491 6.26 17.34 25.39
C TRP A 491 6.04 17.49 23.88
N GLU A 492 6.88 16.84 23.07
CA GLU A 492 6.70 16.70 21.63
C GLU A 492 5.83 15.48 21.30
N ILE A 493 5.00 15.60 20.27
CA ILE A 493 4.25 14.47 19.71
C ILE A 493 5.25 13.54 19.02
N ILE A 494 5.41 12.35 19.60
CA ILE A 494 6.27 11.29 19.08
C ILE A 494 5.42 10.09 18.63
N ASP A 495 5.80 9.45 17.53
CA ASP A 495 5.02 8.37 16.91
C ASP A 495 4.86 7.14 17.83
N ARG A 496 5.79 6.93 18.78
CA ARG A 496 5.74 5.81 19.75
C ARG A 496 5.04 6.14 21.07
N GLY A 497 4.59 7.39 21.25
CA GLY A 497 3.62 7.80 22.29
C GLY A 497 4.02 7.65 23.77
N ARG A 498 5.24 7.21 24.11
CA ARG A 498 5.71 7.08 25.51
C ARG A 498 7.19 7.40 25.62
N ASN A 499 7.58 8.02 26.73
CA ASN A 499 8.98 8.16 27.11
C ASN A 499 9.54 6.78 27.49
N PHE A 500 10.63 6.35 26.83
CA PHE A 500 11.26 5.04 27.08
C PHE A 500 11.70 4.86 28.54
N GLU A 501 12.13 5.95 29.18
CA GLU A 501 12.66 5.96 30.54
C GLU A 501 11.58 5.97 31.62
N PHE A 502 10.31 6.22 31.24
CA PHE A 502 9.22 6.25 32.21
C PHE A 502 8.96 4.85 32.78
N MET A 503 8.83 4.80 34.12
CA MET A 503 8.44 3.62 34.91
C MET A 503 7.21 3.96 35.76
N PRO A 504 6.20 3.07 35.85
CA PRO A 504 5.13 3.17 36.84
C PRO A 504 5.67 3.22 38.28
N ALA A 505 4.86 3.74 39.21
CA ALA A 505 5.27 3.93 40.61
C ALA A 505 5.75 2.62 41.27
N GLU A 506 5.02 1.51 41.07
CA GLU A 506 5.36 0.20 41.63
C GLU A 506 6.72 -0.31 41.09
N GLN A 507 6.95 -0.22 39.78
CA GLN A 507 8.24 -0.56 39.17
C GLN A 507 9.38 0.35 39.69
N ARG A 508 9.09 1.63 39.94
CA ARG A 508 10.06 2.59 40.49
C ARG A 508 10.46 2.23 41.93
N GLU A 509 9.56 1.65 42.72
CA GLU A 509 9.91 1.13 44.05
C GLU A 509 10.89 -0.05 43.95
N CYS A 510 10.67 -0.97 43.02
CA CYS A 510 11.59 -2.08 42.74
C CYS A 510 12.97 -1.59 42.25
N MET A 511 13.04 -0.48 41.51
CA MET A 511 14.31 0.14 41.14
C MET A 511 15.12 0.56 42.39
N ASN A 512 14.48 1.04 43.45
CA ASN A 512 15.18 1.38 44.71
C ASN A 512 15.80 0.13 45.35
N VAL A 513 15.09 -1.00 45.30
CA VAL A 513 15.60 -2.29 45.79
C VAL A 513 16.82 -2.72 44.98
N PHE A 514 16.74 -2.65 43.65
CA PHE A 514 17.84 -3.01 42.75
C PHE A 514 19.11 -2.18 42.99
N PHE A 515 18.99 -0.85 43.13
CA PHE A 515 20.14 0.00 43.47
C PHE A 515 20.64 -0.21 44.91
N GLY A 516 19.75 -0.64 45.82
CA GLY A 516 20.11 -1.04 47.18
C GLY A 516 21.11 -2.20 47.21
N TRP A 517 20.97 -3.17 46.30
CA TRP A 517 21.95 -4.27 46.14
C TRP A 517 23.36 -3.76 45.77
N MET A 518 23.46 -2.61 45.10
CA MET A 518 24.73 -1.99 44.68
C MET A 518 25.26 -0.94 45.67
N GLU A 519 24.60 -0.77 46.83
CA GLU A 519 24.91 0.27 47.82
C GLU A 519 24.88 1.70 47.22
N ILE A 520 24.00 1.95 46.25
CA ILE A 520 23.80 3.26 45.63
C ILE A 520 22.56 3.89 46.26
N GLU A 521 22.73 4.80 47.20
CA GLU A 521 21.62 5.51 47.86
C GLU A 521 21.08 6.67 47.01
N SER A 522 19.83 7.08 47.22
CA SER A 522 19.33 8.33 46.64
C SER A 522 20.11 9.50 47.25
N ARG A 523 20.71 10.37 46.45
CA ARG A 523 21.25 11.63 47.00
C ARG A 523 20.08 12.42 47.61
N PRO A 524 20.19 12.90 48.86
CA PRO A 524 19.20 13.83 49.39
C PRO A 524 19.13 15.04 48.46
N SER A 525 17.91 15.42 48.05
CA SER A 525 17.66 16.64 47.28
C SER A 525 18.42 17.79 47.93
N ALA A 526 19.34 18.42 47.20
CA ALA A 526 20.01 19.62 47.70
C ALA A 526 18.92 20.62 48.16
N PRO A 527 19.07 21.25 49.35
CA PRO A 527 18.06 22.15 49.85
C PRO A 527 17.79 23.26 48.83
N PRO A 528 16.53 23.70 48.67
CA PRO A 528 16.16 24.73 47.71
C PRO A 528 16.81 26.06 48.13
N GLY A 529 17.97 26.37 47.57
CA GLY A 529 18.71 27.59 47.91
C GLY A 529 20.20 27.50 47.68
N ALA A 530 20.62 27.40 46.43
CA ALA A 530 21.91 27.91 45.96
C ALA A 530 21.82 28.12 44.45
N HIS A 531 21.28 29.28 44.06
CA HIS A 531 21.46 29.83 42.72
C HIS A 531 22.82 30.51 42.62
#